data_AF-A0AAW3WPA4-F1
#
_entry.id   AF-A0AAW3WPA4-F1
#
_cell.length_a   1.000
_cell.length_b   1.000
_cell.length_c   1.000
_cell.angle_alpha   90.00
_cell.angle_beta   90.00
_cell.angle_gamma   90.00
#
_symmetry.space_group_name_H-M   'P 1'
#
loop_
_entity.id
_entity.type
_entity.pdbx_description
1 polymer ?
#
loop_
_entity_poly.entity_id
_entity_poly.type
_entity_poly.pdbx_seq_one_letter_code
_entity_poly.pdbx_strand_id
1 'polypeptide(L)' 'MRNNISITVPTPHVTIEKYCELKGLSRNTVDDMLADGRLSSYRHRLGTGGKREKVLINMVKLTLNALSECEFSVAV' A
#
# COMPACT_ATOMS: atom_id res chain seq x y z
N MET A 1 7.77 -31.41 3.21
CA MET A 1 6.84 -30.54 3.96
C MET A 1 6.89 -29.16 3.32
N ARG A 2 5.74 -28.54 3.02
CA ARG A 2 5.72 -27.13 2.57
C ARG A 2 5.57 -26.26 3.81
N ASN A 3 6.48 -25.33 4.01
CA ASN A 3 6.40 -24.36 5.10
C ASN A 3 5.44 -23.26 4.67
N ASN A 4 4.29 -23.17 5.33
CA ASN A 4 3.30 -22.14 5.05
C ASN A 4 3.42 -21.04 6.11
N ILE A 5 3.54 -19.80 5.67
CA ILE A 5 3.50 -18.62 6.54
C ILE A 5 2.14 -17.94 6.33
N SER A 6 1.40 -17.73 7.43
CA SER A 6 0.14 -16.98 7.40
C SER A 6 0.39 -15.55 7.85
N ILE A 7 0.18 -14.58 6.97
CA ILE A 7 0.35 -13.15 7.25
C ILE A 7 -1.03 -12.49 7.25
N THR A 8 -1.43 -11.95 8.40
CA THR A 8 -2.69 -11.22 8.53
C THR A 8 -2.44 -9.73 8.35
N VAL A 9 -3.09 -9.12 7.35
CA VAL A 9 -3.09 -7.66 7.14
C VAL A 9 -4.42 -7.09 7.63
N PRO A 10 -4.51 -6.58 8.88
CA PRO A 10 -5.77 -6.18 9.49
C PRO A 10 -6.42 -4.96 8.83
N THR A 11 -5.65 -4.14 8.11
CA THR A 11 -6.14 -2.95 7.42
C THR A 11 -5.59 -2.93 5.99
N PRO A 12 -6.31 -3.54 5.02
CA PRO A 12 -5.80 -3.71 3.66
C PRO A 12 -5.69 -2.39 2.89
N HIS A 13 -6.50 -1.39 3.26
CA HIS A 13 -6.49 -0.05 2.66
C HIS A 13 -6.41 1.00 3.76
N VAL A 14 -5.44 1.91 3.65
CA VAL A 14 -5.25 3.02 4.59
C VAL A 14 -5.34 4.36 3.84
N THR A 15 -5.69 5.44 4.54
CA THR A 15 -5.60 6.77 3.93
C THR A 15 -4.15 7.23 3.81
N ILE A 16 -3.90 8.25 2.99
CA ILE A 16 -2.57 8.89 2.90
C ILE A 16 -2.14 9.40 4.28
N GLU A 17 -3.04 10.02 5.04
CA GLU A 17 -2.74 10.52 6.38
C GLU A 17 -2.27 9.39 7.30
N LYS A 18 -3.00 8.26 7.32
CA LYS A 18 -2.62 7.14 8.18
C LYS A 18 -1.32 6.48 7.71
N TYR A 19 -1.08 6.43 6.40
CA TYR A 19 0.18 5.94 5.86
C TYR A 19 1.36 6.81 6.26
N CYS A 20 1.20 8.14 6.23
CA CYS A 20 2.20 9.11 6.68
C CYS A 20 2.55 8.88 8.16
N GLU A 21 1.54 8.74 9.02
CA GLU A 21 1.73 8.43 10.45
C GLU A 21 2.50 7.13 10.67
N LEU A 22 2.14 6.05 9.95
CA LEU A 22 2.75 4.74 10.11
C LEU A 22 4.20 4.68 9.61
N LYS A 23 4.55 5.47 8.60
CA LYS A 23 5.88 5.47 8.00
C LYS A 23 6.77 6.62 8.49
N GLY A 24 6.23 7.57 9.25
CA GLY A 24 6.96 8.77 9.66
C GLY A 24 7.31 9.67 8.48
N LEU A 25 6.53 9.64 7.40
CA LEU A 25 6.77 10.43 6.19
C LEU A 25 5.88 11.68 6.18
N SER A 26 6.38 12.76 5.59
CA SER A 26 5.57 13.94 5.35
C SER A 26 4.54 13.68 4.23
N ARG A 27 3.41 14.38 4.30
CA ARG A 27 2.38 14.30 3.24
C ARG A 27 2.95 14.66 1.87
N ASN A 28 3.76 15.73 1.81
CA ASN A 28 4.40 16.17 0.56
C ASN A 28 5.26 15.06 -0.04
N THR A 29 6.07 14.39 0.77
CA THR A 29 6.90 13.27 0.32
C THR A 29 6.05 12.13 -0.25
N VAL A 30 4.93 11.80 0.40
CA VAL A 30 4.03 10.74 -0.09
C VAL A 30 3.32 11.16 -1.38
N ASP A 31 2.93 12.43 -1.50
CA ASP A 31 2.35 12.98 -2.72
C ASP A 31 3.37 12.97 -3.88
N ASP A 32 4.64 13.32 -3.61
CA ASP A 32 5.74 13.22 -4.59
C ASP A 32 5.96 11.77 -5.03
N MET A 33 5.94 10.81 -4.09
CA MET A 33 6.05 9.38 -4.41
C MET A 33 4.85 8.85 -5.21
N LEU A 34 3.66 9.41 -5.02
CA LEU A 34 2.47 9.08 -5.82
C LEU A 34 2.55 9.68 -7.22
N ALA A 35 3.16 10.85 -7.37
CA ALA A 35 3.42 11.51 -8.65
C ALA A 35 4.53 10.81 -9.45
N ASP A 36 5.60 10.38 -8.79
CA ASP A 36 6.78 9.71 -9.37
C ASP A 36 6.55 8.22 -9.71
N GLY A 37 5.34 7.68 -9.55
CA GLY A 37 5.09 6.27 -9.91
C GLY A 37 5.32 5.27 -8.77
N ARG A 38 6.15 5.62 -7.78
CA ARG A 38 6.59 4.74 -6.69
C ARG A 38 5.45 4.18 -5.85
N LEU A 39 4.40 4.96 -5.62
CA LEU A 39 3.20 4.52 -4.90
C LEU A 39 1.97 4.29 -5.80
N SER A 40 2.08 4.56 -7.08
CA SER A 40 0.94 4.67 -7.99
C SER A 40 0.30 3.31 -8.29
N SER A 41 1.07 2.22 -8.24
CA SER A 41 0.58 0.84 -8.41
C SER A 41 -0.14 0.31 -7.16
N TYR A 42 0.06 0.93 -6.00
CA TYR A 42 -0.55 0.59 -4.71
C TYR A 42 -1.75 1.49 -4.38
N ARG A 43 -2.08 2.44 -5.25
CA ARG A 43 -3.19 3.38 -5.04
C ARG A 43 -4.53 2.70 -5.32
N HIS A 44 -5.44 2.80 -4.36
CA HIS A 44 -6.86 2.48 -4.52
C HIS A 44 -7.67 3.79 -4.52
N ARG A 45 -8.39 4.04 -5.62
CA ARG A 45 -9.25 5.23 -5.76
C ARG A 45 -10.66 4.88 -5.33
N LEU A 46 -11.15 5.51 -4.28
CA LEU A 46 -12.56 5.43 -3.90
C LEU A 46 -13.31 6.54 -4.65
N GLY A 47 -14.15 6.14 -5.61
CA GLY A 47 -15.04 7.04 -6.33
C GLY A 47 -16.15 7.53 -5.39
N THR A 48 -16.06 8.77 -4.93
CA THR A 48 -17.17 9.45 -4.27
C THR A 48 -17.97 10.17 -5.34
N GLY A 49 -19.10 9.61 -5.78
CA GLY A 49 -19.92 10.10 -6.89
C GLY A 49 -20.12 11.62 -6.92
N GLY A 50 -19.26 12.32 -7.66
CA GLY A 50 -19.29 13.78 -7.86
C GLY A 50 -18.23 14.61 -7.11
N LYS A 51 -17.39 14.04 -6.25
CA LYS A 51 -16.28 14.74 -5.54
C LYS A 51 -14.92 14.12 -5.86
N ARG A 52 -13.85 14.90 -5.65
CA ARG A 52 -12.43 14.45 -5.80
C ARG A 52 -12.27 13.04 -5.23
N GLU A 53 -11.76 12.11 -6.05
CA GLU A 53 -11.54 10.71 -5.65
C GLU A 53 -10.69 10.65 -4.39
N LYS A 54 -11.13 9.88 -3.38
CA LYS A 54 -10.32 9.66 -2.19
C LYS A 54 -9.28 8.59 -2.50
N VAL A 55 -8.01 8.95 -2.35
CA VAL A 55 -6.89 8.02 -2.53
C VAL A 55 -6.63 7.26 -1.24
N LEU A 56 -6.61 5.94 -1.35
CA LEU A 56 -6.17 5.00 -0.33
C LEU A 56 -4.91 4.29 -0.81
N ILE A 57 -4.09 3.83 0.12
CA ILE A 57 -2.91 3.02 -0.12
C ILE A 57 -3.25 1.56 0.21
N ASN A 58 -3.03 0.67 -0.76
CA ASN A 58 -3.21 -0.77 -0.63
C ASN A 58 -1.98 -1.38 0.07
N MET A 59 -2.15 -1.68 1.35
CA MET A 59 -1.10 -2.25 2.20
C MET A 59 -0.78 -3.70 1.83
N VAL A 60 -1.77 -4.47 1.36
CA VAL A 60 -1.56 -5.87 0.96
C VAL A 60 -0.57 -5.93 -0.20
N LYS A 61 -0.78 -5.11 -1.23
CA LYS A 61 0.09 -5.09 -2.41
C LYS A 61 1.49 -4.57 -2.08
N LEU A 62 1.61 -3.61 -1.16
CA LEU A 62 2.91 -3.17 -0.64
C LEU A 62 3.66 -4.30 0.08
N THR A 63 2.97 -5.03 0.96
CA THR A 63 3.55 -6.15 1.70
C THR A 63 3.94 -7.28 0.74
N LEU A 64 3.10 -7.61 -0.23
CA LEU A 64 3.42 -8.61 -1.25
C LEU A 64 4.65 -8.23 -2.07
N ASN A 65 4.75 -6.97 -2.50
CA ASN A 65 5.92 -6.50 -3.24
C ASN A 65 7.20 -6.61 -2.39
N ALA A 66 7.16 -6.15 -1.15
CA ALA A 66 8.29 -6.26 -0.23
C ALA A 66 8.69 -7.72 0.03
N LEU A 67 7.73 -8.63 0.14
CA LEU A 67 7.99 -10.06 0.31
C LEU A 67 8.54 -10.71 -0.96
N SER A 68 8.11 -10.28 -2.15
CA SER A 68 8.65 -10.77 -3.42
C SER A 68 10.08 -10.28 -3.70
N GLU A 69 10.47 -9.15 -3.12
CA GLU A 69 11.86 -8.66 -3.14
C GLU A 69 12.74 -9.43 -2.14
N CYS A 70 12.14 -10.07 -1.14
CA CYS A 70 12.85 -11.01 -0.31
C CYS A 70 13.01 -12.34 -1.07
N GLU A 71 14.06 -13.12 -0.80
CA GLU A 71 14.37 -14.40 -1.47
C GLU A 71 13.34 -15.54 -1.16
N PHE A 72 12.11 -15.19 -0.79
CA PHE A 72 11.03 -16.11 -0.49
C PHE A 72 10.08 -16.25 -1.69
N SER A 73 9.71 -17.48 -2.00
CA SER A 73 8.63 -17.74 -2.97
C SER A 73 7.28 -17.42 -2.34
N VAL A 74 6.63 -16.34 -2.79
CA VAL A 74 5.28 -15.96 -2.36
C VAL A 74 4.26 -16.55 -3.32
N ALA A 75 3.32 -17.35 -2.80
CA ALA A 75 2.12 -17.79 -3.52
C ALA A 75 0.90 -17.11 -2.89
N VAL A 76 0.05 -16.49 -3.70
CA VAL A 76 -1.16 -15.77 -3.28
C VAL A 76 -2.39 -16.48 -3.81
#